data_AF-A0A3C2BCU3-F1
#
_entry.id   AF-A0A3C2BCU3-F1
#
_cell.length_a   1.000
_cell.length_b   1.000
_cell.length_c   1.000
_cell.angle_alpha   90.00
_cell.angle_beta   90.00
_cell.angle_gamma   90.00
#
_symmetry.space_group_name_H-M   'P 1'
#
loop_
_entity.id
_entity.type
_entity.pdbx_description
1 polymer ?
#
loop_
_entity_poly.entity_id
_entity_poly.type
_entity_poly.pdbx_seq_one_letter_code
_entity_poly.pdbx_strand_id
1 'polypeptide(L)' 'MTENNQSVAEYFGCNVFSDTIMRARLPKNIYKSVMKTKKFGVPLEQSVADVVANAMKDWAVE' A
#
# COMPACT_ATOMS: atom_id res chain seq x y z
N MET A 1 29.45 -16.24 -11.57
CA MET A 1 28.02 -16.10 -11.25
C MET A 1 27.95 -15.69 -9.80
N THR A 2 27.74 -14.41 -9.52
CA THR A 2 27.55 -13.94 -8.14
C THR A 2 26.18 -14.39 -7.68
N GLU A 3 26.12 -15.34 -6.74
CA GLU A 3 24.88 -15.64 -6.03
C GLU A 3 24.50 -14.39 -5.23
N ASN A 4 23.49 -13.66 -5.72
CA ASN A 4 22.81 -12.65 -4.92
C ASN A 4 22.04 -13.38 -3.83
N ASN A 5 22.68 -13.57 -2.67
CA ASN A 5 22.05 -14.06 -1.46
C ASN A 5 21.17 -12.95 -0.86
N GLN A 6 20.06 -12.63 -1.55
CA GLN A 6 19.03 -11.76 -0.98
C GLN A 6 18.42 -12.49 0.22
N SER A 7 18.47 -11.85 1.38
CA SER A 7 17.91 -12.39 2.61
C SER A 7 16.39 -12.53 2.48
N VAL A 8 15.81 -13.48 3.22
CA VAL A 8 14.34 -13.65 3.27
C VAL A 8 13.64 -12.34 3.66
N ALA A 9 14.29 -11.50 4.47
CA ALA A 9 13.78 -10.18 4.86
C ALA A 9 13.67 -9.20 3.68
N GLU A 10 14.51 -9.33 2.65
CA GLU A 10 14.47 -8.47 1.45
C GLU A 10 13.39 -8.92 0.46
N TYR A 11 13.06 -10.22 0.43
CA TYR A 11 12.02 -10.76 -0.45
C TYR A 11 10.63 -10.73 0.20
N PHE A 12 10.54 -10.88 1.53
CA PHE A 12 9.27 -10.93 2.22
C PHE A 12 8.59 -9.55 2.18
N GLY A 13 7.42 -9.49 1.52
CA GLY A 13 6.61 -8.27 1.47
C GLY A 13 7.09 -7.23 0.45
N CYS A 14 8.05 -7.55 -0.41
CA CYS A 14 8.55 -6.62 -1.44
C CYS A 14 7.46 -6.27 -2.48
N ASN A 15 6.58 -7.23 -2.80
CA ASN A 15 5.49 -7.07 -3.78
C ASN A 15 4.13 -6.89 -3.08
N VAL A 16 4.12 -6.13 -1.99
CA VAL A 16 2.89 -5.85 -1.22
C VAL A 16 2.72 -4.35 -1.08
N PHE A 17 1.53 -3.85 -1.39
CA PHE A 17 1.12 -2.48 -1.10
C PHE A 17 0.94 -2.28 0.41
N SER A 18 2.07 -2.29 1.13
CA SER A 18 2.14 -2.31 2.59
C SER A 18 1.81 -0.95 3.20
N ASP A 19 1.65 -0.89 4.53
CA ASP A 19 1.39 0.36 5.25
C ASP A 19 2.43 1.44 4.95
N THR A 20 3.71 1.05 4.84
CA THR A 20 4.80 1.96 4.49
C THR A 20 4.61 2.56 3.10
N ILE A 21 4.25 1.74 2.12
CA ILE A 21 4.00 2.19 0.74
C ILE A 21 2.75 3.07 0.69
N MET A 22 1.67 2.65 1.34
CA MET A 22 0.44 3.42 1.47
C MET A 22 0.70 4.80 2.09
N ARG A 23 1.51 4.88 3.15
CA ARG A 23 1.85 6.14 3.80
C ARG A 23 2.71 7.06 2.93
N ALA A 24 3.59 6.48 2.11
CA ALA A 24 4.44 7.25 1.20
C ALA A 24 3.67 7.79 -0.01
N ARG A 25 2.71 7.00 -0.56
CA ARG A 25 2.00 7.33 -1.80
C ARG A 25 0.66 8.02 -1.59
N LEU A 26 -0.07 7.73 -0.51
CA LEU A 26 -1.41 8.27 -0.31
C LEU A 26 -1.38 9.62 0.43
N PRO A 27 -2.29 10.55 0.07
CA PRO A 27 -2.51 11.75 0.86
C PRO A 27 -2.91 11.42 2.31
N LYS A 28 -2.52 12.28 3.26
CA LYS A 28 -2.71 12.06 4.71
C LYS A 28 -4.17 11.77 5.10
N ASN A 29 -5.13 12.46 4.48
CA ASN A 29 -6.56 12.26 4.72
C ASN A 29 -7.05 10.90 4.18
N ILE A 30 -6.58 10.49 3.00
CA ILE A 30 -6.91 9.21 2.36
C ILE A 30 -6.35 8.06 3.18
N TYR A 31 -5.05 8.11 3.53
CA TYR A 31 -4.40 7.12 4.39
C TYR A 31 -5.16 6.94 5.72
N LYS A 32 -5.52 8.04 6.38
CA LYS A 32 -6.30 8.00 7.62
C LYS A 32 -7.68 7.36 7.44
N SER A 33 -8.37 7.66 6.34
CA SER A 33 -9.68 7.07 6.03
C SER A 33 -9.57 5.56 5.87
N VAL A 34 -8.62 5.08 5.06
CA VAL A 34 -8.38 3.65 4.86
C VAL A 34 -8.02 2.94 6.16
N MET A 35 -7.18 3.57 6.99
CA MET A 35 -6.83 3.02 8.30
C MET A 35 -8.02 2.96 9.25
N LYS A 36 -8.94 3.92 9.17
CA LYS A 36 -10.19 3.90 9.95
C LYS A 36 -11.08 2.74 9.50
N THR A 37 -11.28 2.55 8.20
CA THR A 37 -12.00 1.39 7.64
C THR A 37 -11.37 0.08 8.09
N LYS A 38 -10.05 -0.06 7.99
CA LYS A 38 -9.32 -1.27 8.43
C LYS A 38 -9.45 -1.56 9.93
N LYS A 39 -9.40 -0.53 10.79
CA LYS A 39 -9.40 -0.70 12.25
C LYS A 39 -10.80 -0.86 12.84
N PHE A 40 -11.78 -0.14 12.31
CA PHE A 40 -13.12 -0.05 12.89
C PHE A 40 -14.19 -0.77 12.07
N GLY A 41 -13.84 -1.35 10.92
CA GLY A 41 -14.78 -2.04 10.03
C GLY A 41 -15.82 -1.11 9.42
N VAL A 42 -15.55 0.20 9.38
CA VAL A 42 -16.47 1.19 8.80
C VAL A 42 -16.38 1.19 7.26
N PRO A 43 -17.47 1.50 6.54
CA PRO A 43 -17.44 1.61 5.09
C PRO A 43 -16.34 2.55 4.59
N LEU A 44 -15.74 2.20 3.45
CA LEU A 44 -14.80 3.07 2.76
C LEU A 44 -15.57 4.01 1.83
N GLU A 45 -15.33 5.31 1.96
CA GLU A 45 -15.91 6.32 1.08
C GLU A 45 -15.49 6.11 -0.38
N GLN A 46 -16.42 6.25 -1.33
CA GLN A 46 -16.15 6.01 -2.75
C GLN A 46 -14.99 6.86 -3.29
N SER A 47 -14.98 8.15 -2.95
CA SER A 47 -13.93 9.09 -3.37
C SER A 47 -12.54 8.72 -2.83
N VAL A 48 -12.49 8.08 -1.66
CA VAL A 48 -11.25 7.55 -1.09
C VAL A 48 -10.83 6.27 -1.81
N ALA A 49 -11.78 5.41 -2.15
CA ALA A 49 -11.53 4.17 -2.88
C ALA A 49 -10.93 4.44 -4.27
N ASP A 50 -11.45 5.43 -5.01
CA ASP A 50 -10.95 5.77 -6.35
C ASP A 50 -9.48 6.23 -6.31
N VAL A 51 -9.11 7.03 -5.30
CA VAL A 51 -7.72 7.48 -5.12
C VAL A 51 -6.81 6.32 -4.75
N VAL A 52 -7.24 5.43 -3.86
CA VAL A 52 -6.46 4.24 -3.48
C VAL A 52 -6.27 3.31 -4.67
N ALA A 53 -7.32 3.09 -5.48
CA ALA A 53 -7.26 2.24 -6.66
C ALA A 53 -6.24 2.75 -7.69
N ASN A 54 -6.24 4.06 -7.95
CA ASN A 54 -5.23 4.67 -8.84
C ASN A 54 -3.81 4.52 -8.28
N ALA A 55 -3.60 4.80 -6.99
CA ALA A 55 -2.29 4.63 -6.36
C ALA A 55 -1.80 3.17 -6.36
N MET A 56 -2.71 2.20 -6.21
CA MET A 56 -2.39 0.77 -6.30
C MET A 56 -2.01 0.36 -7.72
N LYS A 57 -2.71 0.90 -8.72
CA LYS A 57 -2.39 0.66 -10.14
C LYS A 57 -1.00 1.19 -10.44
N ASP A 58 -0.72 2.44 -10.10
CA ASP A 58 0.56 3.09 -10.38
C ASP A 58 1.71 2.37 -9.66
N TRP A 59 1.50 1.93 -8.41
CA TRP A 59 2.49 1.13 -7.68
C TRP A 59 2.78 -0.22 -8.33
N ALA A 60 1.77 -0.87 -8.94
CA ALA A 60 1.92 -2.21 -9.49
C ALA A 60 2.57 -2.24 -10.89
N VAL A 61 2.63 -1.11 -11.60
CA VAL A 61 3.27 -1.00 -12.93
C VAL A 61 4.71 -0.48 -12.88
N GLU A 62 5.15 0.02 -11.73
CA GLU A 62 6.56 0.37 -11.47
C GLU A 62 7.41 -0.87 -11.17
#